data_AF-A0AAD7VXJ3-F1
#
_entry.id   AF-A0AAD7VXJ3-F1
#
_cell.length_a   1.000
_cell.length_b   1.000
_cell.length_c   1.000
_cell.angle_alpha   90.00
_cell.angle_beta   90.00
_cell.angle_gamma   90.00
#
_symmetry.space_group_name_H-M   'P 1'
#
loop_
_entity.id
_entity.type
_entity.pdbx_description
1 polymer ?
#
loop_
_entity_poly.entity_id
_entity_poly.type
_entity_poly.pdbx_seq_one_letter_code
_entity_poly.pdbx_strand_id
1 'polypeptide(L)'
;MPGEDWCTREEKCERSSEPRRFALDIEQCVRLSVHPNNISVSQYSVMLVLEAHNVPELSAGVNCTFEDLAEMDGLVEGNQIKCSSPAEKEVLGLSSTRDKKSEAPGVAGPLPRSSDVVGDHQIVQLYLKSKETGLAFANTSFVFYNCSVHKSCLSCVSSLYQCHWCTYNHVCTHDPQTCSFQEGRVKQSEGVRDDQAESAPAQLRGFIAPCNGV
;
A
#
# COMPACT_ATOMS: atom_id res chain seq x y z
N MET A 1 -8.23 12.50 24.27
CA MET A 1 -8.52 13.19 23.00
C MET A 1 -9.01 12.09 22.06
N PRO A 2 -10.31 11.93 21.82
CA PRO A 2 -10.76 10.81 20.99
C PRO A 2 -10.67 11.24 19.52
N GLY A 3 -9.67 10.69 18.82
CA GLY A 3 -9.74 10.47 17.38
C GLY A 3 -10.60 9.23 17.09
N GLU A 4 -10.92 9.05 15.81
CA GLU A 4 -11.82 8.03 15.23
C GLU A 4 -13.31 8.43 15.24
N ASP A 5 -13.91 8.53 14.06
CA ASP A 5 -15.24 7.97 13.75
C ASP A 5 -16.37 8.23 14.77
N TRP A 6 -16.45 9.47 15.27
CA TRP A 6 -17.36 9.79 16.37
C TRP A 6 -18.83 9.78 15.90
N CYS A 7 -19.55 8.74 16.29
CA CYS A 7 -21.00 8.71 16.18
C CYS A 7 -21.60 9.59 17.27
N THR A 8 -22.28 10.66 16.86
CA THR A 8 -22.97 11.57 17.76
C THR A 8 -24.37 11.86 17.26
N ARG A 9 -25.17 12.51 18.11
CA ARG A 9 -26.45 13.06 17.68
C ARG A 9 -26.23 14.29 16.81
N GLU A 10 -27.10 14.50 15.83
CA GLU A 10 -27.05 15.64 14.90
C GLU A 10 -26.94 17.00 15.63
N GLU A 11 -27.65 17.15 16.74
CA GLU A 11 -27.65 18.34 17.61
C GLU A 11 -26.30 18.64 18.30
N LYS A 12 -25.43 17.63 18.42
CA LYS A 12 -24.10 17.73 19.01
C LYS A 12 -23.00 17.79 17.95
N CYS A 13 -23.33 17.57 16.68
CA CYS A 13 -22.40 17.68 15.57
C CYS A 13 -22.35 19.15 15.11
N GLU A 14 -21.18 19.74 15.23
CA GLU A 14 -20.97 21.13 14.83
C GLU A 14 -21.15 21.26 13.31
N ARG A 15 -22.01 22.19 12.87
CA ARG A 15 -22.34 22.44 11.45
C ARG A 15 -22.95 21.22 10.73
N SER A 16 -23.72 20.40 11.44
CA SER A 16 -24.46 19.26 10.88
C SER A 16 -25.43 19.63 9.76
N SER A 17 -25.92 20.87 9.73
CA SER A 17 -26.82 21.40 8.70
C SER A 17 -26.15 21.64 7.33
N GLU A 18 -24.83 21.52 7.23
CA GLU A 18 -24.10 21.70 5.97
C GLU A 18 -24.05 20.41 5.14
N PRO A 19 -24.04 20.52 3.80
CA PRO A 19 -24.06 19.36 2.93
C PRO A 19 -22.82 18.47 3.15
N ARG A 20 -23.06 17.17 3.35
CA ARG A 20 -22.02 16.13 3.53
C ARG A 20 -21.15 16.30 4.79
N ARG A 21 -21.58 17.09 5.78
CA ARG A 21 -20.93 17.15 7.11
C ARG A 21 -21.48 16.13 8.10
N PHE A 22 -22.71 15.65 7.91
CA PHE A 22 -23.33 14.62 8.73
C PHE A 22 -23.89 13.51 7.84
N ALA A 23 -23.63 12.25 8.19
CA ALA A 23 -24.12 11.07 7.50
C ALA A 23 -25.16 10.36 8.36
N LEU A 24 -26.38 10.23 7.84
CA LEU A 24 -27.49 9.52 8.47
C LEU A 24 -27.60 8.07 7.97
N ASP A 25 -27.35 7.89 6.68
CA ASP A 25 -27.44 6.60 5.99
C ASP A 25 -26.05 6.06 5.62
N ILE A 26 -25.95 4.73 5.53
CA ILE A 26 -24.70 4.06 5.15
C ILE A 26 -24.19 4.43 3.75
N GLU A 27 -25.10 4.86 2.86
CA GLU A 27 -24.74 5.35 1.52
C GLU A 27 -24.04 6.71 1.55
N GLN A 28 -24.19 7.46 2.64
CA GLN A 28 -23.56 8.76 2.87
C GLN A 28 -22.21 8.63 3.58
N CYS A 29 -21.76 7.41 3.92
CA CYS A 29 -20.43 7.20 4.48
C CYS A 29 -19.35 7.62 3.50
N VAL A 30 -18.28 8.19 4.03
CA VAL A 30 -17.13 8.61 3.26
C VAL A 30 -16.44 7.38 2.66
N ARG A 31 -16.11 7.45 1.38
CA ARG A 31 -15.35 6.40 0.68
C ARG A 31 -14.10 7.02 0.09
N LEU A 32 -12.96 6.38 0.32
CA LEU A 32 -11.66 6.84 -0.15
C LEU A 32 -11.02 5.78 -1.03
N SER A 33 -10.74 6.18 -2.26
CA SER A 33 -10.02 5.39 -3.25
C SER A 33 -8.64 5.98 -3.46
N VAL A 34 -7.62 5.16 -3.68
CA VAL A 34 -6.25 5.62 -3.94
C VAL A 34 -5.69 4.93 -5.18
N HIS A 35 -5.04 5.70 -6.05
CA HIS A 35 -4.41 5.21 -7.26
C HIS A 35 -2.99 5.79 -7.42
N PRO A 36 -1.96 4.95 -7.58
CA PRO A 36 -1.96 3.49 -7.40
C PRO A 36 -2.22 3.10 -5.92
N ASN A 37 -2.75 1.90 -5.67
CA ASN A 37 -2.99 1.39 -4.31
C ASN A 37 -1.80 0.61 -3.71
N ASN A 38 -0.74 0.45 -4.50
CA ASN A 38 0.50 -0.21 -4.09
C ASN A 38 1.70 0.44 -4.77
N ILE A 39 2.84 0.49 -4.07
CA ILE A 39 4.12 0.93 -4.60
C ILE A 39 5.26 0.11 -4.00
N SER A 40 6.39 0.04 -4.70
CA SER A 40 7.57 -0.57 -4.12
C SER A 40 8.17 0.32 -3.03
N VAL A 41 8.71 -0.26 -1.95
CA VAL A 41 9.42 0.50 -0.90
C VAL A 41 10.57 1.35 -1.44
N SER A 42 11.19 0.94 -2.55
CA SER A 42 12.27 1.67 -3.20
C SER A 42 11.75 2.82 -4.11
N GLN A 43 10.44 2.88 -4.37
CA GLN A 43 9.79 3.97 -5.08
C GLN A 43 9.32 5.01 -4.07
N TYR A 44 10.10 6.06 -3.90
CA TYR A 44 9.77 7.19 -3.02
C TYR A 44 9.22 8.38 -3.81
N SER A 45 8.47 9.25 -3.13
CA SER A 45 7.91 10.49 -3.71
C SER A 45 7.04 10.25 -4.95
N VAL A 46 6.35 9.12 -5.00
CA VAL A 46 5.38 8.82 -6.05
C VAL A 46 4.14 9.66 -5.81
N MET A 47 3.61 10.28 -6.87
CA MET A 47 2.37 11.04 -6.78
C MET A 47 1.17 10.08 -6.75
N LEU A 48 0.51 10.01 -5.60
CA LEU A 48 -0.73 9.27 -5.38
C LEU A 48 -1.91 10.19 -5.65
N VAL A 49 -2.90 9.67 -6.36
CA VAL A 49 -4.17 10.33 -6.62
C VAL A 49 -5.25 9.66 -5.77
N LEU A 50 -5.84 10.42 -4.87
CA LEU A 50 -6.93 9.96 -4.01
C LEU A 50 -8.25 10.56 -4.49
N GLU A 51 -9.28 9.74 -4.54
CA GLU A 51 -10.65 10.14 -4.87
C GLU A 51 -11.53 9.91 -3.64
N ALA A 52 -12.12 10.99 -3.14
CA ALA A 52 -12.96 10.97 -1.96
C ALA A 52 -14.43 11.23 -2.34
N HIS A 53 -15.30 10.30 -1.96
CA HIS A 53 -16.75 10.42 -2.17
C HIS A 53 -17.45 10.74 -0.86
N ASN A 54 -18.59 11.43 -0.96
CA ASN A 54 -19.40 11.86 0.19
C ASN A 54 -18.66 12.77 1.18
N VAL A 55 -17.68 13.54 0.71
CA VAL A 55 -16.92 14.49 1.55
C VAL A 55 -17.48 15.91 1.47
N PRO A 56 -17.37 16.70 2.56
CA PRO A 56 -17.63 18.12 2.53
C PRO A 56 -16.59 18.85 1.69
N GLU A 57 -16.79 20.15 1.46
CA GLU A 57 -15.83 20.96 0.71
C GLU A 57 -14.46 21.01 1.42
N LEU A 58 -13.40 20.61 0.72
CA LEU A 58 -12.03 20.50 1.26
C LEU A 58 -11.17 21.74 0.96
N SER A 59 -11.79 22.92 0.86
CA SER A 59 -11.13 24.18 0.48
C SER A 59 -10.08 24.64 1.50
N ALA A 60 -10.21 24.24 2.77
CA ALA A 60 -9.21 24.48 3.82
C ALA A 60 -7.90 23.70 3.62
N GLY A 61 -7.91 22.67 2.76
CA GLY A 61 -6.81 21.77 2.51
C GLY A 61 -6.83 20.52 3.40
N VAL A 62 -6.06 19.52 2.98
CA VAL A 62 -5.97 18.21 3.64
C VAL A 62 -4.53 17.74 3.74
N ASN A 63 -4.25 16.87 4.70
CA ASN A 63 -3.00 16.14 4.83
C ASN A 63 -3.27 14.65 4.62
N CYS A 64 -2.37 14.00 3.88
CA CYS A 64 -2.30 12.56 3.75
C CYS A 64 -1.38 12.00 4.84
N THR A 65 -1.96 11.29 5.80
CA THR A 65 -1.22 10.68 6.91
C THR A 65 -1.12 9.18 6.67
N PHE A 66 0.09 8.66 6.51
CA PHE A 66 0.34 7.23 6.38
C PHE A 66 0.54 6.65 7.79
N GLU A 67 -0.53 6.18 8.42
CA GLU A 67 -0.53 5.65 9.79
C GLU A 67 0.29 6.54 10.75
N ASP A 68 1.35 6.02 11.38
CA ASP A 68 2.29 6.76 12.21
C ASP A 68 3.64 7.01 11.49
N LEU A 69 3.71 6.77 10.18
CA LEU A 69 4.95 6.82 9.39
C LEU A 69 5.29 8.24 8.94
N ALA A 70 4.32 8.92 8.34
CA ALA A 70 4.54 10.22 7.71
C ALA A 70 3.23 10.99 7.53
N GLU A 71 3.32 12.33 7.55
CA GLU A 71 2.23 13.24 7.21
C GLU A 71 2.69 14.14 6.06
N MET A 72 1.98 14.06 4.93
CA MET A 72 2.29 14.76 3.69
C MET A 72 1.18 15.76 3.36
N ASP A 73 1.55 16.92 2.84
CA ASP A 73 0.56 17.90 2.36
C ASP A 73 -0.18 17.36 1.13
N GLY A 74 -1.51 17.40 1.17
CA GLY A 74 -2.37 17.04 0.05
C GLY A 74 -2.79 18.26 -0.76
N LEU A 75 -2.58 18.20 -2.07
CA LEU A 75 -3.06 19.21 -3.02
C LEU A 75 -4.47 18.83 -3.50
N VAL A 76 -5.45 19.65 -3.18
CA VAL A 76 -6.85 19.44 -3.57
C VAL A 76 -7.11 20.06 -4.94
N GLU A 77 -7.44 19.24 -5.93
CA GLU A 77 -7.86 19.64 -7.27
C GLU A 77 -9.29 19.13 -7.52
N GLY A 78 -10.28 19.91 -7.09
CA GLY A 78 -11.70 19.53 -7.20
C GLY A 78 -12.04 18.36 -6.26
N ASN A 79 -12.43 17.21 -6.83
CA ASN A 79 -12.72 15.97 -6.09
C ASN A 79 -11.50 15.04 -5.94
N GLN A 80 -10.35 15.40 -6.52
CA GLN A 80 -9.12 14.62 -6.44
C GLN A 80 -8.14 15.28 -5.48
N ILE A 81 -7.45 14.45 -4.70
CA ILE A 81 -6.41 14.87 -3.77
C ILE A 81 -5.10 14.24 -4.23
N LYS A 82 -4.09 15.05 -4.51
CA LYS A 82 -2.76 14.58 -4.88
C LYS A 82 -1.83 14.63 -3.67
N CYS A 83 -1.22 13.50 -3.34
CA CYS A 83 -0.28 13.38 -2.24
C CYS A 83 0.98 12.65 -2.69
N SER A 84 2.13 13.01 -2.13
CA SER A 84 3.38 12.29 -2.39
C SER A 84 3.53 11.12 -1.41
N SER A 85 4.04 9.98 -1.89
CA SER A 85 4.37 8.85 -1.03
C SER A 85 5.57 9.15 -0.12
N PRO A 86 5.62 8.57 1.10
CA PRO A 86 6.72 8.75 2.04
C PRO A 86 8.03 8.14 1.53
N ALA A 87 9.14 8.51 2.17
CA ALA A 87 10.46 7.99 1.80
C ALA A 87 10.74 6.62 2.44
N GLU A 88 11.58 5.82 1.80
CA GLU A 88 11.96 4.46 2.25
C GLU A 88 12.41 4.40 3.72
N LYS A 89 13.13 5.42 4.19
CA LYS A 89 13.64 5.52 5.57
C LYS A 89 12.52 5.56 6.63
N GLU A 90 11.34 6.04 6.25
CA GLU A 90 10.18 6.16 7.14
C GLU A 90 9.40 4.83 7.15
N VAL A 91 9.18 4.22 5.98
CA VAL A 91 8.48 2.93 5.82
C VAL A 91 9.20 1.78 6.54
N LEU A 92 10.54 1.77 6.51
CA LEU A 92 11.36 0.77 7.20
C LEU A 92 11.54 1.05 8.71
N GLY A 93 11.06 2.20 9.21
CA GLY A 93 11.32 2.68 10.58
C GLY A 93 10.55 1.97 11.70
N LEU A 94 9.48 1.22 11.38
CA LEU A 94 8.63 0.57 12.39
C LEU A 94 8.95 -0.91 12.64
N SER A 95 9.88 -1.52 11.90
CA SER A 95 10.25 -2.93 12.14
C SER A 95 11.24 -3.14 13.28
N SER A 96 11.70 -2.07 13.97
CA SER A 96 12.80 -2.16 14.96
C SER A 96 12.47 -1.65 16.37
N THR A 97 11.24 -1.25 16.67
CA THR A 97 10.89 -0.64 17.98
C THR A 97 9.73 -1.30 18.72
N ARG A 98 9.45 -2.59 18.47
CA ARG A 98 8.68 -3.45 19.40
C ARG A 98 9.55 -4.44 20.17
N ASP A 99 10.83 -4.15 20.39
CA ASP A 99 11.65 -4.82 21.40
C ASP A 99 11.52 -4.11 22.75
N LYS A 100 10.37 -4.26 23.41
CA LYS A 100 10.24 -4.11 24.87
C LYS A 100 8.95 -4.75 25.37
N LYS A 101 8.96 -6.08 25.46
CA LYS A 101 8.18 -6.79 26.49
C LYS A 101 8.88 -8.08 26.92
N SER A 102 9.77 -7.89 27.90
CA SER A 102 10.01 -8.78 29.04
C SER A 102 9.95 -10.30 28.81
N GLU A 103 11.13 -10.93 28.88
CA GLU A 103 11.31 -12.31 29.29
C GLU A 103 10.42 -12.69 30.50
N ALA A 104 9.63 -13.75 30.33
CA ALA A 104 9.15 -14.61 31.39
C ALA A 104 9.03 -16.05 30.83
N PRO A 105 9.60 -17.08 31.48
CA PRO A 105 9.66 -18.42 30.91
C PRO A 105 8.44 -19.27 31.29
N GLY A 106 7.82 -19.89 30.27
CA GLY A 106 7.14 -21.19 30.40
C GLY A 106 5.62 -21.17 30.62
N VAL A 107 4.85 -21.36 29.53
CA VAL A 107 3.69 -22.27 29.46
C VAL A 107 3.53 -22.67 27.99
N ALA A 108 3.56 -23.97 27.68
CA ALA A 108 3.20 -24.49 26.37
C ALA A 108 1.69 -24.31 26.13
N GLY A 109 1.32 -23.37 25.28
CA GLY A 109 -0.05 -23.15 24.79
C GLY A 109 -0.07 -23.01 23.26
N PRO A 110 -1.16 -23.39 22.56
CA PRO A 110 -1.22 -23.35 21.11
C PRO A 110 -1.53 -21.94 20.60
N LEU A 111 -0.85 -21.56 19.50
CA LEU A 111 -1.03 -20.38 18.62
C LEU A 111 -0.37 -19.06 19.07
N PRO A 112 0.62 -18.55 18.31
CA PRO A 112 0.82 -17.12 18.17
C PRO A 112 -0.04 -16.60 17.00
N ARG A 113 -1.07 -15.81 17.30
CA ARG A 113 -1.59 -14.81 16.35
C ARG A 113 -0.79 -13.53 16.56
N SER A 114 -0.43 -12.89 15.45
CA SER A 114 0.41 -11.69 15.29
C SER A 114 1.93 -11.93 15.29
N SER A 115 2.45 -12.31 14.12
CA SER A 115 3.53 -11.62 13.40
C SER A 115 4.10 -12.58 12.35
N ASP A 116 3.34 -12.84 11.29
CA ASP A 116 3.91 -13.43 10.08
C ASP A 116 4.82 -12.37 9.43
N VAL A 117 6.09 -12.33 9.84
CA VAL A 117 7.17 -11.80 8.98
C VAL A 117 7.43 -12.86 7.90
N VAL A 118 6.41 -13.06 7.07
CA VAL A 118 6.42 -13.78 5.80
C VAL A 118 5.61 -12.92 4.84
N GLY A 119 6.06 -11.69 4.63
CA GLY A 119 5.41 -10.73 3.75
C GLY A 119 6.47 -9.97 3.01
N ASP A 120 6.57 -10.20 1.71
CA ASP A 120 7.19 -9.28 0.74
C ASP A 120 6.45 -7.94 0.63
N HIS A 121 5.46 -7.71 1.50
CA HIS A 121 4.64 -6.53 1.54
C HIS A 121 4.22 -6.16 2.96
N GLN A 122 3.91 -4.89 3.13
CA GLN A 122 3.39 -4.27 4.34
C GLN A 122 2.15 -3.47 3.95
N ILE A 123 1.03 -3.75 4.62
CA ILE A 123 -0.21 -3.00 4.48
C ILE A 123 -0.19 -1.91 5.55
N VAL A 124 -0.34 -0.66 5.13
CA VAL A 124 -0.46 0.51 6.01
C VAL A 124 -1.81 1.19 5.78
N GLN A 125 -2.31 1.89 6.79
CA GLN A 125 -3.56 2.63 6.66
C GLN A 125 -3.27 4.09 6.29
N LEU A 126 -3.76 4.54 5.14
CA LEU A 126 -3.66 5.91 4.65
C LEU A 126 -4.90 6.68 5.10
N TYR A 127 -4.69 7.72 5.90
CA TYR A 127 -5.73 8.60 6.43
C TYR A 127 -5.72 9.95 5.72
N LEU A 128 -6.90 10.51 5.47
CA LEU A 128 -7.07 11.91 5.11
C LEU A 128 -7.46 12.73 6.34
N LYS A 129 -6.62 13.71 6.65
CA LYS A 129 -6.77 14.63 7.78
C LYS A 129 -7.14 16.02 7.28
N SER A 130 -8.24 16.57 7.79
CA SER A 130 -8.66 17.92 7.42
C SER A 130 -7.81 18.96 8.13
N LYS A 131 -7.36 19.99 7.43
CA LYS A 131 -6.67 21.14 8.05
C LYS A 131 -7.61 22.05 8.84
N GLU A 132 -8.92 21.98 8.59
CA GLU A 132 -9.94 22.76 9.31
C GLU A 132 -10.12 22.24 10.74
N THR A 133 -10.26 20.91 10.90
CA THR A 133 -10.56 20.28 12.19
C THR A 133 -9.33 19.64 12.84
N GLY A 134 -8.28 19.37 12.06
CA GLY A 134 -7.11 18.62 12.49
C GLY A 134 -7.38 17.12 12.68
N LEU A 135 -8.55 16.62 12.28
CA LEU A 135 -9.00 15.24 12.48
C LEU A 135 -8.97 14.44 11.18
N ALA A 136 -8.65 13.16 11.30
CA ALA A 136 -8.81 12.20 10.21
C ALA A 136 -10.30 11.87 10.01
N PHE A 137 -10.76 11.90 8.75
CA PHE A 137 -12.18 11.68 8.41
C PHE A 137 -12.40 10.55 7.39
N ALA A 138 -11.34 10.10 6.73
CA ALA A 138 -11.39 9.01 5.77
C ALA A 138 -10.11 8.19 5.86
N ASN A 139 -10.20 6.90 5.55
CA ASN A 139 -9.05 6.02 5.49
C ASN A 139 -9.17 5.03 4.33
N THR A 140 -8.04 4.50 3.91
CA THR A 140 -7.95 3.42 2.92
C THR A 140 -6.68 2.60 3.17
N SER A 141 -6.68 1.34 2.75
CA SER A 141 -5.49 0.50 2.87
C SER A 141 -4.53 0.77 1.70
N PHE A 142 -3.25 0.89 2.01
CA PHE A 142 -2.19 1.13 1.04
C PHE A 142 -1.07 0.11 1.24
N VAL A 143 -0.52 -0.41 0.15
CA VAL A 143 0.44 -1.53 0.24
C VAL A 143 1.83 -1.13 -0.24
N PHE A 144 2.82 -1.31 0.62
CA PHE A 144 4.22 -1.21 0.29
C PHE A 144 4.80 -2.60 0.06
N TYR A 145 5.37 -2.88 -1.12
CA TYR A 145 6.01 -4.17 -1.39
C TYR A 145 7.51 -4.04 -1.64
N ASN A 146 8.27 -5.06 -1.31
CA ASN A 146 9.72 -5.11 -1.46
C ASN A 146 10.14 -6.36 -2.23
N CYS A 147 10.30 -6.22 -3.55
CA CYS A 147 10.79 -7.30 -4.39
C CYS A 147 12.19 -7.79 -3.96
N SER A 148 13.05 -6.91 -3.43
CA SER A 148 14.44 -7.23 -3.06
C SER A 148 14.54 -8.24 -1.91
N VAL A 149 13.45 -8.52 -1.19
CA VAL A 149 13.41 -9.58 -0.16
C VAL A 149 13.52 -10.98 -0.78
N HIS A 150 13.09 -11.15 -2.03
CA HIS A 150 13.11 -12.43 -2.72
C HIS A 150 14.53 -12.74 -3.20
N LYS A 151 15.14 -13.76 -2.60
CA LYS A 151 16.50 -14.23 -2.93
C LYS A 151 16.53 -15.33 -3.99
N SER A 152 15.38 -15.76 -4.48
CA SER A 152 15.27 -16.82 -5.49
C SER A 152 14.34 -16.42 -6.63
N CYS A 153 14.66 -16.91 -7.83
CA CYS A 153 13.84 -16.69 -9.03
C CYS A 153 12.39 -17.11 -8.79
N LEU A 154 12.18 -18.33 -8.25
CA LEU A 154 10.85 -18.86 -8.00
C LEU A 154 10.04 -17.98 -7.02
N SER A 155 10.66 -17.51 -5.94
CA SER A 155 9.98 -16.66 -4.96
C SER A 155 9.65 -15.27 -5.52
N CYS A 156 10.54 -14.72 -6.35
CA CYS A 156 10.36 -13.42 -6.99
C CYS A 156 9.18 -13.42 -7.97
N VAL A 157 9.13 -14.42 -8.86
CA VAL A 157 8.07 -14.52 -9.88
C VAL A 157 6.76 -15.11 -9.33
N SER A 158 6.80 -15.73 -8.14
CA SER A 158 5.59 -16.14 -7.41
C SER A 158 4.98 -15.02 -6.58
N SER A 159 5.64 -13.85 -6.49
CA SER A 159 5.06 -12.70 -5.79
C SER A 159 3.78 -12.25 -6.50
N LEU A 160 2.81 -11.79 -5.70
CA LEU A 160 1.57 -11.21 -6.22
C LEU A 160 1.80 -9.82 -6.84
N TYR A 161 2.97 -9.22 -6.60
CA TYR A 161 3.35 -7.91 -7.11
C TYR A 161 4.15 -8.04 -8.41
N GLN A 162 4.27 -6.94 -9.16
CA GLN A 162 4.98 -6.89 -10.45
C GLN A 162 6.51 -6.88 -10.27
N CYS A 163 7.03 -7.93 -9.65
CA CYS A 163 8.46 -8.15 -9.49
C CYS A 163 9.07 -8.84 -10.72
N HIS A 164 10.36 -8.62 -10.92
CA HIS A 164 11.16 -9.14 -12.01
C HIS A 164 12.45 -9.74 -11.46
N TRP A 165 12.79 -10.95 -11.90
CA TRP A 165 14.08 -11.56 -11.57
C TRP A 165 15.13 -11.22 -12.63
N CYS A 166 16.27 -10.69 -12.20
CA CYS A 166 17.43 -10.46 -13.06
C CYS A 166 18.38 -11.65 -12.98
N THR A 167 18.37 -12.52 -14.00
CA THR A 167 19.16 -13.77 -14.03
C THR A 167 20.65 -13.54 -13.78
N TYR A 168 21.25 -12.52 -14.39
CA TYR A 168 22.70 -12.28 -14.31
C TYR A 168 23.16 -11.68 -12.98
N ASN A 169 22.30 -10.89 -12.33
CA ASN A 169 22.63 -10.23 -11.07
C ASN A 169 22.18 -11.06 -9.87
N HIS A 170 21.39 -12.11 -10.09
CA HIS A 170 20.74 -12.92 -9.06
C HIS A 170 19.94 -12.07 -8.04
N VAL A 171 19.24 -11.05 -8.55
CA VAL A 171 18.47 -10.09 -7.74
C VAL A 171 17.05 -9.99 -8.27
N CYS A 172 16.08 -9.90 -7.35
CA CYS A 172 14.70 -9.56 -7.65
C CYS A 172 14.50 -8.04 -7.53
N THR A 173 13.86 -7.44 -8.53
CA THR A 173 13.66 -5.99 -8.63
C THR A 173 12.23 -5.67 -9.06
N HIS A 174 11.72 -4.51 -8.66
CA HIS A 174 10.43 -4.02 -9.16
C HIS A 174 10.57 -3.32 -10.52
N ASP A 175 11.77 -2.88 -10.89
CA ASP A 175 12.05 -2.19 -12.16
C ASP A 175 12.92 -3.06 -13.08
N PRO A 176 12.37 -3.57 -14.21
CA PRO A 176 13.13 -4.40 -15.14
C PRO A 176 14.29 -3.66 -15.81
N GLN A 177 14.30 -2.32 -15.83
CA GLN A 177 15.41 -1.54 -16.40
C GLN A 177 16.68 -1.61 -15.55
N THR A 178 16.57 -1.99 -14.29
CA THR A 178 17.73 -2.21 -13.42
C THR A 178 18.48 -3.52 -13.73
N CYS A 179 17.90 -4.41 -14.54
CA CYS A 179 18.59 -5.62 -14.98
C CYS A 179 19.62 -5.30 -16.09
N SER A 180 20.79 -5.96 -16.04
CA SER A 180 21.91 -5.75 -16.96
C SER A 180 21.57 -5.98 -18.44
N PHE A 181 20.65 -6.88 -18.75
CA PHE A 181 20.22 -7.21 -20.12
C PHE A 181 18.71 -7.46 -20.19
N GLN A 182 18.10 -7.19 -21.35
CA GLN A 182 16.67 -7.43 -21.56
C GLN A 182 16.31 -8.92 -21.54
N GLU A 183 17.21 -9.78 -22.00
CA GLU A 183 17.03 -11.24 -22.12
C GLU A 183 17.09 -11.98 -20.78
N GLY A 184 17.66 -11.33 -19.74
CA GLY A 184 17.76 -11.90 -18.38
C GLY A 184 16.60 -11.56 -17.45
N ARG A 185 15.49 -11.03 -17.99
CA ARG A 185 14.33 -10.57 -17.22
C ARG A 185 13.27 -11.66 -17.14
N VAL A 186 13.00 -12.20 -15.96
CA VAL A 186 11.97 -13.22 -15.76
C VAL A 186 10.79 -12.62 -15.00
N LYS A 187 9.57 -12.79 -15.53
CA LYS A 187 8.32 -12.29 -14.93
C LYS A 187 7.40 -13.40 -14.44
N GLN A 188 7.55 -14.63 -14.91
CA GLN A 188 6.63 -15.72 -14.62
C GLN A 188 7.38 -17.02 -14.33
N SER A 189 6.98 -17.74 -13.29
CA SER A 189 7.33 -19.15 -13.16
C SER A 189 6.52 -19.93 -14.17
N GLU A 190 7.17 -20.75 -14.99
CA GLU A 190 6.45 -21.77 -15.75
C GLU A 190 5.78 -22.71 -14.73
N GLY A 191 4.53 -22.42 -14.36
CA GLY A 191 3.85 -23.09 -13.25
C GLY A 191 2.47 -22.56 -12.87
N VAL A 192 2.14 -21.28 -13.10
CA VAL A 192 0.76 -20.77 -12.89
C VAL A 192 0.04 -20.72 -14.23
N ARG A 193 -0.59 -21.84 -14.58
CA ARG A 193 -1.64 -21.89 -15.60
C ARG A 193 -2.89 -21.31 -14.96
N ASP A 194 -3.15 -20.03 -15.15
CA ASP A 194 -4.49 -19.49 -15.06
C ASP A 194 -4.94 -19.10 -16.49
N ASP A 195 -6.13 -19.57 -16.83
CA ASP A 195 -6.76 -19.73 -18.14
C ASP A 195 -6.94 -18.46 -19.01
N GLN A 196 -5.85 -17.75 -19.37
CA GLN A 196 -5.93 -16.61 -20.31
C GLN A 196 -4.84 -16.56 -21.39
N ALA A 197 -4.11 -17.65 -21.63
CA ALA A 197 -3.03 -17.71 -22.63
C ALA A 197 -3.48 -18.17 -24.04
N GLU A 198 -4.74 -17.93 -24.44
CA GLU A 198 -5.24 -18.24 -25.79
C GLU A 198 -5.47 -16.98 -26.66
N SER A 199 -4.87 -15.84 -26.31
CA SER A 199 -4.95 -14.62 -27.15
C SER A 199 -3.60 -13.91 -27.40
N ALA A 200 -2.50 -14.40 -26.83
CA ALA A 200 -1.19 -13.81 -27.07
C ALA A 200 -0.51 -14.42 -28.33
N PRO A 201 0.03 -13.58 -29.24
CA PRO A 201 0.68 -14.06 -30.46
C PRO A 201 1.91 -14.91 -30.14
N ALA A 202 2.11 -15.96 -30.95
CA ALA A 202 3.16 -16.98 -30.77
C ALA A 202 4.60 -16.45 -30.70
N GLN A 203 4.84 -15.17 -31.03
CA GLN A 203 6.16 -14.52 -30.93
C GLN A 203 6.65 -14.29 -29.48
N LEU A 204 5.78 -14.27 -28.46
CA LEU A 204 6.20 -14.00 -27.07
C LEU A 204 6.49 -15.25 -26.22
N ARG A 205 6.25 -16.45 -26.75
CA ARG A 205 6.46 -17.70 -26.00
C ARG A 205 7.93 -18.11 -25.83
N GLY A 206 8.88 -17.33 -26.36
CA GLY A 206 10.32 -17.67 -26.36
C GLY A 206 11.23 -16.78 -25.50
N PHE A 207 10.70 -15.79 -24.77
CA PHE A 207 11.51 -14.80 -24.03
C PHE A 207 11.50 -14.97 -22.51
N ILE A 208 10.89 -16.03 -21.99
CA ILE A 208 10.85 -16.29 -20.55
C ILE A 208 11.97 -17.27 -20.23
N ALA A 209 13.08 -16.80 -19.65
CA ALA A 209 14.10 -17.70 -19.13
C ALA A 209 13.51 -18.48 -17.94
N PRO A 210 13.43 -19.82 -17.99
CA PRO A 210 12.83 -20.60 -16.91
C PRO A 210 13.73 -20.58 -15.68
N CYS A 211 13.14 -20.45 -14.49
CA CYS A 211 13.87 -20.50 -13.21
C CYS A 211 14.60 -21.84 -12.96
N ASN A 212 14.33 -22.90 -13.75
CA ASN A 212 14.85 -24.26 -13.58
C ASN A 212 16.31 -24.48 -14.06
N GLY A 213 17.07 -23.41 -14.33
CA GLY A 213 18.45 -23.49 -14.81
C GLY A 213 19.40 -22.46 -14.20
N VAL A 214 19.06 -21.88 -13.04
CA VAL A 214 19.91 -20.96 -12.27
C VAL A 214 20.54 -21.69 -11.08
#